data_AF-A0A2I1MT68-F1
#
_entry.id   AF-A0A2I1MT68-F1
#
_cell.length_a   1.000
_cell.length_b   1.000
_cell.length_c   1.000
_cell.angle_alpha   90.00
_cell.angle_beta   90.00
_cell.angle_gamma   90.00
#
_symmetry.space_group_name_H-M   'P 1'
#
loop_
_entity.id
_entity.type
_entity.pdbx_description
1 polymer ?
#
loop_
_entity_poly.entity_id
_entity_poly.type
_entity_poly.pdbx_seq_one_letter_code
_entity_poly.pdbx_strand_id
1 'polypeptide(L)'
;MKQTSPKRASIFLTSLSCFFTILLLYQLNLQLYQAQVENVITMEGALKAESLALLALALEDETRTEQRDQSQSVSKSLEEELSKEKELSQNLKKLEKKQKEKEAKFKHGLREKEATIEGLLEELHELEMKFANFDAIAYDRDIVDEEDSSSPVAHAEASEWLANYEDLAQQIEHEQMEVQALKEHWDQERLVSQKESYRLKKELKEAQSAKADKRQELNHLNEQSKAPKYYRFNLGEVKLKLEEDIWYCQVILDNNGESYQFTY
;
A
#
# COMPACT_ATOMS: atom_id res chain seq x y z
N MET A 1 -52.04 89.52 53.06
CA MET A 1 -51.53 88.16 52.80
C MET A 1 -51.27 87.49 54.14
N LYS A 2 -51.98 86.40 54.49
CA LYS A 2 -51.77 85.69 55.76
C LYS A 2 -50.47 84.89 55.67
N GLN A 3 -49.44 85.30 56.43
CA GLN A 3 -48.20 84.53 56.57
C GLN A 3 -48.53 83.16 57.18
N THR A 4 -48.35 82.10 56.41
CA THR A 4 -48.31 80.73 56.94
C THR A 4 -47.12 80.64 57.89
N SER A 5 -47.37 80.28 59.15
CA SER A 5 -46.30 80.17 60.15
C SER A 5 -45.20 79.23 59.67
N PRO A 6 -43.91 79.54 59.94
CA PRO A 6 -42.76 78.78 59.44
C PRO A 6 -42.79 77.29 59.84
N LYS A 7 -43.54 76.94 60.89
CA LYS A 7 -43.80 75.55 61.30
C LYS A 7 -44.57 74.72 60.28
N ARG A 8 -45.53 75.31 59.54
CA ARG A 8 -46.32 74.56 58.54
C ARG A 8 -45.53 74.30 57.26
N ALA A 9 -44.72 75.27 56.81
CA ALA A 9 -43.83 75.09 55.67
C ALA A 9 -42.74 74.04 55.97
N SER A 10 -42.22 74.01 57.20
CA SER A 10 -41.26 73.00 57.66
C SER A 10 -41.83 71.58 57.61
N ILE A 11 -43.08 71.36 58.07
CA ILE A 11 -43.74 70.05 58.02
C ILE A 11 -44.02 69.61 56.57
N PHE A 12 -44.38 70.57 55.69
CA PHE A 12 -44.58 70.27 54.28
C PHE A 12 -43.26 69.90 53.59
N LEU A 13 -42.16 70.61 53.86
CA LEU A 13 -40.84 70.29 53.33
C LEU A 13 -40.30 68.95 53.84
N THR A 14 -40.52 68.61 55.10
CA THR A 14 -40.10 67.30 55.64
C THR A 14 -40.97 66.15 55.14
N SER A 15 -42.27 66.36 54.97
CA SER A 15 -43.15 65.33 54.36
C SER A 15 -42.84 65.14 52.88
N LEU A 16 -42.54 66.22 52.15
CA LEU A 16 -42.13 66.16 50.75
C LEU A 16 -40.75 65.48 50.58
N SER A 17 -39.77 65.80 51.43
CA SER A 17 -38.46 65.14 51.41
C SER A 17 -38.54 63.67 51.82
N CYS A 18 -39.44 63.34 52.74
CA CYS A 18 -39.74 61.94 53.11
C CYS A 18 -40.41 61.19 51.93
N PHE A 19 -41.34 61.83 51.22
CA PHE A 19 -41.94 61.25 50.01
C PHE A 19 -40.89 60.97 48.92
N PHE A 20 -40.02 61.93 48.62
CA PHE A 20 -38.97 61.73 47.62
C PHE A 20 -37.94 60.68 48.04
N THR A 21 -37.58 60.57 49.31
CA THR A 21 -36.68 59.51 49.78
C THR A 21 -37.31 58.12 49.67
N ILE A 22 -38.61 57.98 49.97
CA ILE A 22 -39.35 56.73 49.75
C ILE A 22 -39.38 56.37 48.26
N LEU A 23 -39.64 57.34 47.39
CA LEU A 23 -39.67 57.13 45.93
C LEU A 23 -38.30 56.67 45.39
N LEU A 24 -37.23 57.28 45.89
CA LEU A 24 -35.85 56.98 45.49
C LEU A 24 -35.43 55.58 45.98
N LEU A 25 -35.82 55.20 47.20
CA LEU A 25 -35.64 53.84 47.72
C LEU A 25 -36.42 52.80 46.91
N TYR A 26 -37.65 53.10 46.50
CA TYR A 26 -38.45 52.23 45.65
C TYR A 26 -37.78 52.00 44.29
N GLN A 27 -37.26 53.07 43.67
CA GLN A 27 -36.60 53.00 42.37
C GLN A 27 -35.28 52.22 42.43
N LEU A 28 -34.50 52.38 43.50
CA LEU A 28 -33.32 51.55 43.78
C LEU A 28 -33.69 50.07 43.94
N ASN A 29 -34.76 49.76 44.67
CA ASN A 29 -35.21 48.40 44.87
C ASN A 29 -35.68 47.74 43.56
N LEU A 30 -36.33 48.50 42.69
CA LEU A 30 -36.75 48.03 41.37
C LEU A 30 -35.54 47.70 40.48
N GLN A 31 -34.51 48.56 40.49
CA GLN A 31 -33.26 48.32 39.75
C GLN A 31 -32.50 47.11 40.28
N LEU A 32 -32.44 46.94 41.61
CA LEU A 32 -31.83 45.77 42.23
C LEU A 32 -32.58 44.48 41.86
N TYR A 33 -33.91 44.51 41.84
CA TYR A 33 -34.72 43.37 41.43
C TYR A 33 -34.50 43.03 39.96
N GLN A 34 -34.45 44.02 39.07
CA GLN A 34 -34.14 43.81 37.65
C GLN A 34 -32.75 43.20 37.46
N ALA A 35 -31.73 43.71 38.14
CA ALA A 35 -30.38 43.16 38.10
C ALA A 35 -30.32 41.71 38.64
N GLN A 36 -31.10 41.41 39.69
CA GLN A 36 -31.18 40.06 40.23
C GLN A 36 -31.86 39.09 39.25
N VAL A 37 -32.94 39.51 38.58
CA VAL A 37 -33.63 38.70 37.57
C VAL A 37 -32.76 38.49 36.34
N GLU A 38 -32.06 39.51 35.86
CA GLU A 38 -31.10 39.39 34.74
C GLU A 38 -29.95 38.44 35.10
N ASN A 39 -29.42 38.50 36.33
CA ASN A 39 -28.39 37.56 36.80
C ASN A 39 -28.90 36.11 36.86
N VAL A 40 -30.16 35.89 37.27
CA VAL A 40 -30.75 34.54 37.28
C VAL A 40 -30.94 33.99 35.87
N ILE A 41 -31.44 34.81 34.93
CA ILE A 41 -31.66 34.42 33.53
C ILE A 41 -30.33 34.12 32.84
N THR A 42 -29.30 34.94 33.07
CA THR A 42 -27.96 34.73 32.50
C THR A 42 -27.26 33.50 33.08
N MET A 43 -27.43 33.22 34.39
CA MET A 43 -26.96 31.96 34.98
C MET A 43 -27.71 30.74 34.41
N GLU A 44 -29.03 30.83 34.22
CA GLU A 44 -29.81 29.73 33.64
C GLU A 44 -29.41 29.46 32.18
N GLY A 45 -29.17 30.52 31.40
CA GLY A 45 -28.64 30.42 30.04
C GLY A 45 -27.26 29.77 29.99
N ALA A 46 -26.34 30.25 30.84
CA ALA A 46 -25.00 29.68 30.94
C ALA A 46 -25.01 28.19 31.33
N LEU A 47 -25.86 27.80 32.28
CA LEU A 47 -25.94 26.42 32.76
C LEU A 47 -26.56 25.48 31.71
N LYS A 48 -27.54 25.96 30.93
CA LYS A 48 -28.07 25.25 29.75
C LYS A 48 -26.99 25.09 28.68
N ALA A 49 -26.24 26.14 28.40
CA ALA A 49 -25.15 26.09 27.42
C ALA A 49 -24.04 25.13 27.85
N GLU A 50 -23.63 25.15 29.12
CA GLU A 50 -22.63 24.24 29.67
C GLU A 50 -23.11 22.78 29.64
N SER A 51 -24.39 22.53 29.97
CA SER A 51 -24.98 21.19 29.88
C SER A 51 -24.98 20.65 28.44
N LEU A 52 -25.27 21.50 27.45
CA LEU A 52 -25.19 21.13 26.03
C LEU A 52 -23.74 20.88 25.58
N ALA A 53 -22.77 21.68 26.07
CA ALA A 53 -21.35 21.45 25.79
C ALA A 53 -20.89 20.09 26.33
N LEU A 54 -21.21 19.78 27.58
CA LEU A 54 -20.88 18.48 28.20
C LEU A 54 -21.56 17.30 27.50
N LEU A 55 -22.81 17.45 27.06
CA LEU A 55 -23.52 16.42 26.31
C LEU A 55 -22.85 16.17 24.94
N ALA A 56 -22.46 17.24 24.23
CA ALA A 56 -21.74 17.12 22.97
C ALA A 56 -20.38 16.44 23.17
N LEU A 57 -19.65 16.77 24.23
CA LEU A 57 -18.38 16.12 24.57
C LEU A 57 -18.56 14.63 24.87
N ALA A 58 -19.60 14.25 25.61
CA ALA A 58 -19.88 12.84 25.89
C ALA A 58 -20.17 12.03 24.62
N LEU A 59 -20.96 12.60 23.68
CA LEU A 59 -21.19 11.98 22.37
C LEU A 59 -19.90 11.89 21.55
N GLU A 60 -19.07 12.93 21.62
CA GLU A 60 -17.80 12.96 20.91
C GLU A 60 -16.83 11.90 21.42
N ASP A 61 -16.73 11.70 22.72
CA ASP A 61 -15.89 10.67 23.34
C ASP A 61 -16.27 9.26 22.89
N GLU A 62 -17.58 8.98 22.76
CA GLU A 62 -18.08 7.71 22.24
C GLU A 62 -17.65 7.51 20.77
N THR A 63 -17.89 8.50 19.90
CA THR A 63 -17.47 8.42 18.49
C THR A 63 -15.96 8.34 18.32
N ARG A 64 -15.18 9.00 19.19
CA ARG A 64 -13.72 8.97 19.16
C ARG A 64 -13.19 7.61 19.58
N THR A 65 -13.88 6.93 20.50
CA THR A 65 -13.54 5.55 20.89
C THR A 65 -13.75 4.60 19.71
N GLU A 66 -14.88 4.69 19.02
CA GLU A 66 -15.13 3.90 17.81
C GLU A 66 -14.12 4.19 16.69
N GLN A 67 -13.81 5.47 16.44
CA GLN A 67 -12.80 5.89 15.47
C GLN A 67 -11.40 5.37 15.83
N ARG A 68 -11.07 5.33 17.12
CA ARG A 68 -9.79 4.78 17.61
C ARG A 68 -9.71 3.28 17.35
N ASP A 69 -10.77 2.54 17.62
CA ASP A 69 -10.83 1.10 17.37
C ASP A 69 -10.75 0.77 15.87
N GLN A 70 -11.46 1.55 15.03
CA GLN A 70 -11.36 1.47 13.57
C GLN A 70 -9.93 1.77 13.09
N SER A 71 -9.31 2.84 13.58
CA SER A 71 -7.93 3.22 13.24
C SER A 71 -6.92 2.13 13.64
N GLN A 72 -7.08 1.53 14.83
CA GLN A 72 -6.24 0.40 15.25
C GLN A 72 -6.43 -0.84 14.36
N SER A 73 -7.67 -1.13 13.96
CA SER A 73 -7.97 -2.24 13.05
C SER A 73 -7.34 -2.03 11.67
N VAL A 74 -7.51 -0.84 11.09
CA VAL A 74 -6.89 -0.46 9.80
C VAL A 74 -5.36 -0.49 9.89
N SER A 75 -4.78 -0.03 11.02
CA SER A 75 -3.35 -0.09 11.26
C SER A 75 -2.81 -1.52 11.31
N LYS A 76 -3.53 -2.45 11.97
CA LYS A 76 -3.15 -3.87 11.99
C LYS A 76 -3.22 -4.49 10.58
N SER A 77 -4.30 -4.21 9.84
CA SER A 77 -4.43 -4.68 8.46
C SER A 77 -3.34 -4.12 7.54
N LEU A 78 -2.90 -2.87 7.76
CA LEU A 78 -1.78 -2.26 7.04
C LEU A 78 -0.45 -2.97 7.35
N GLU A 79 -0.21 -3.38 8.60
CA GLU A 79 0.97 -4.15 8.99
C GLU A 79 0.99 -5.54 8.36
N GLU A 80 -0.16 -6.21 8.26
CA GLU A 80 -0.31 -7.49 7.58
C GLU A 80 0.02 -7.38 6.08
N GLU A 81 -0.53 -6.37 5.39
CA GLU A 81 -0.23 -6.13 3.97
C GLU A 81 1.23 -5.73 3.74
N LEU A 82 1.85 -4.98 4.68
CA LEU A 82 3.28 -4.69 4.66
C LEU A 82 4.14 -5.96 4.78
N SER A 83 3.73 -6.89 5.64
CA SER A 83 4.41 -8.18 5.79
C SER A 83 4.29 -9.02 4.52
N LYS A 84 3.08 -9.11 3.96
CA LYS A 84 2.78 -9.83 2.71
C LYS A 84 3.56 -9.26 1.52
N GLU A 85 3.64 -7.93 1.38
CA GLU A 85 4.45 -7.28 0.35
C GLU A 85 5.94 -7.66 0.47
N LYS A 86 6.48 -7.66 1.70
CA LYS A 86 7.88 -8.06 1.95
C LYS A 86 8.11 -9.52 1.57
N GLU A 87 7.19 -10.40 1.93
CA GLU A 87 7.26 -11.83 1.59
C GLU A 87 7.24 -12.05 0.06
N LEU A 88 6.27 -11.44 -0.64
CA LEU A 88 6.16 -11.52 -2.10
C LEU A 88 7.41 -10.96 -2.81
N SER A 89 7.96 -9.85 -2.32
CA SER A 89 9.20 -9.27 -2.85
C SER A 89 10.40 -10.21 -2.65
N GLN A 90 10.51 -10.85 -1.48
CA GLN A 90 11.56 -11.84 -1.23
C GLN A 90 11.39 -13.09 -2.10
N ASN A 91 10.17 -13.56 -2.30
CA ASN A 91 9.87 -14.70 -3.15
C ASN A 91 10.22 -14.41 -4.62
N LEU A 92 9.91 -13.21 -5.13
CA LEU A 92 10.35 -12.77 -6.46
C LEU A 92 11.88 -12.78 -6.59
N LYS A 93 12.60 -12.21 -5.63
CA LYS A 93 14.08 -12.21 -5.65
C LYS A 93 14.66 -13.63 -5.63
N LYS A 94 14.09 -14.53 -4.82
CA LYS A 94 14.49 -15.94 -4.78
C LYS A 94 14.24 -16.64 -6.12
N LEU A 95 13.10 -16.38 -6.75
CA LEU A 95 12.74 -16.96 -8.04
C LEU A 95 13.66 -16.45 -9.16
N GLU A 96 13.93 -15.15 -9.21
CA GLU A 96 14.88 -14.56 -10.18
C GLU A 96 16.30 -15.12 -9.99
N LYS A 97 16.74 -15.33 -8.74
CA LYS A 97 18.04 -15.95 -8.47
C LYS A 97 18.09 -17.40 -8.97
N LYS A 98 17.07 -18.20 -8.65
CA LYS A 98 16.97 -19.59 -9.13
C LYS A 98 16.94 -19.66 -10.66
N GLN A 99 16.24 -18.73 -11.32
CA GLN A 99 16.17 -18.67 -12.77
C GLN A 99 17.55 -18.39 -13.39
N LYS A 100 18.31 -17.43 -12.84
CA LYS A 100 19.68 -17.15 -13.30
C LYS A 100 20.62 -18.33 -13.09
N GLU A 101 20.52 -19.03 -11.96
CA GLU A 101 21.31 -20.23 -11.68
C GLU A 101 20.99 -21.36 -12.67
N LYS A 102 19.70 -21.60 -12.96
CA LYS A 102 19.27 -22.59 -13.95
C LYS A 102 19.73 -22.22 -15.37
N GLU A 103 19.60 -20.94 -15.76
CA GLU A 103 20.04 -20.46 -17.07
C GLU A 103 21.56 -20.63 -17.25
N ALA A 104 22.34 -20.36 -16.21
CA ALA A 104 23.79 -20.57 -16.25
C ALA A 104 24.14 -22.05 -16.44
N LYS A 105 23.48 -22.96 -15.72
CA LYS A 105 23.66 -24.41 -15.87
C LYS A 105 23.27 -24.90 -17.26
N PHE A 106 22.14 -24.43 -17.79
CA PHE A 106 21.70 -24.77 -19.14
C PHE A 106 22.70 -24.30 -20.20
N LYS A 107 23.15 -23.04 -20.15
CA LYS A 107 24.16 -22.52 -21.09
C LYS A 107 25.48 -23.28 -21.02
N HIS A 108 25.87 -23.73 -19.83
CA HIS A 108 27.06 -24.55 -19.66
C HIS A 108 26.89 -25.92 -20.33
N GLY A 109 25.84 -26.66 -19.99
CA GLY A 109 25.58 -27.99 -20.56
C GLY A 109 25.36 -27.96 -22.06
N LEU A 110 24.72 -26.91 -22.58
CA LEU A 110 24.55 -26.71 -24.02
C LEU A 110 25.92 -26.55 -24.72
N ARG A 111 26.83 -25.75 -24.15
CA ARG A 111 28.18 -25.55 -24.73
C ARG A 111 29.00 -26.83 -24.69
N GLU A 112 28.90 -27.62 -23.62
CA GLU A 112 29.59 -28.92 -23.53
C GLU A 112 29.13 -29.85 -24.66
N LYS A 113 27.82 -29.95 -24.86
CA LYS A 113 27.23 -30.77 -25.93
C LYS A 113 27.55 -30.25 -27.33
N GLU A 114 27.49 -28.94 -27.55
CA GLU A 114 27.90 -28.31 -28.81
C GLU A 114 29.39 -28.56 -29.11
N ALA A 115 30.27 -28.48 -28.10
CA ALA A 115 31.69 -28.79 -28.26
C ALA A 115 31.94 -30.28 -28.56
N THR A 116 31.16 -31.20 -27.99
CA THR A 116 31.22 -32.63 -28.34
C THR A 116 30.82 -32.86 -29.79
N ILE A 117 29.76 -32.21 -30.27
CA ILE A 117 29.33 -32.30 -31.68
C ILE A 117 30.40 -31.75 -32.61
N GLU A 118 31.00 -30.59 -32.29
CA GLU A 118 32.11 -30.02 -33.07
C GLU A 118 33.29 -30.99 -33.18
N GLY A 119 33.69 -31.63 -32.07
CA GLY A 119 34.75 -32.64 -32.07
C GLY A 119 34.41 -33.87 -32.93
N LEU A 120 33.18 -34.40 -32.83
CA LEU A 120 32.73 -35.52 -33.65
C LEU A 120 32.68 -35.17 -35.15
N LEU A 121 32.30 -33.93 -35.49
CA LEU A 121 32.31 -33.44 -36.87
C LEU A 121 33.73 -33.30 -37.42
N GLU A 122 34.69 -32.85 -36.60
CA GLU A 122 36.11 -32.82 -36.96
C GLU A 122 36.65 -34.23 -37.22
N GLU A 123 36.33 -35.21 -36.36
CA GLU A 123 36.70 -36.61 -36.55
C GLU A 123 36.10 -37.22 -37.83
N LEU A 124 34.82 -36.93 -38.09
CA LEU A 124 34.14 -37.35 -39.33
C LEU A 124 34.82 -36.73 -40.55
N HIS A 125 35.16 -35.44 -40.50
CA HIS A 125 35.86 -34.76 -41.58
C HIS A 125 37.28 -35.30 -41.82
N GLU A 126 38.02 -35.63 -40.76
CA GLU A 126 39.32 -36.28 -40.90
C GLU A 126 39.21 -37.66 -41.57
N LEU A 127 38.17 -38.43 -41.25
CA LEU A 127 37.92 -39.72 -41.89
C LEU A 127 37.57 -39.54 -43.37
N GLU A 128 36.73 -38.55 -43.72
CA GLU A 128 36.42 -38.21 -45.11
C GLU A 128 37.69 -37.84 -45.91
N MET A 129 38.59 -37.05 -45.32
CA MET A 129 39.87 -36.69 -45.93
C MET A 129 40.82 -37.88 -46.08
N LYS A 130 40.88 -38.78 -45.09
CA LYS A 130 41.66 -40.02 -45.17
C LYS A 130 41.11 -40.96 -46.25
N PHE A 131 39.80 -41.05 -46.39
CA PHE A 131 39.15 -41.80 -47.46
C PHE A 131 39.47 -41.21 -48.84
N ALA A 132 39.35 -39.90 -49.02
CA ALA A 132 39.69 -39.23 -50.28
C ALA A 132 41.15 -39.49 -50.70
N ASN A 133 42.08 -39.56 -49.74
CA ASN A 133 43.47 -39.92 -50.00
C ASN A 133 43.65 -41.40 -50.36
N PHE A 134 42.91 -42.31 -49.71
CA PHE A 134 42.94 -43.74 -50.00
C PHE A 134 42.38 -44.04 -51.41
N ASP A 135 41.25 -43.43 -51.77
CA ASP A 135 40.62 -43.55 -53.09
C ASP A 135 41.53 -43.00 -54.21
N ALA A 136 42.20 -41.87 -53.96
CA ALA A 136 43.20 -41.32 -54.89
C ALA A 136 44.42 -42.25 -55.08
N ILE A 137 44.91 -42.90 -54.01
CA ILE A 137 46.03 -43.85 -54.07
C ILE A 137 45.62 -45.16 -54.77
N ALA A 138 44.37 -45.60 -54.61
CA ALA A 138 43.83 -46.77 -55.31
C ALA A 138 43.71 -46.51 -56.82
N TYR A 139 43.22 -45.34 -57.24
CA TYR A 139 43.19 -44.94 -58.64
C TYR A 139 44.59 -44.84 -59.28
N ASP A 140 45.59 -44.33 -58.56
CA ASP A 140 46.99 -44.28 -59.06
C ASP A 140 47.62 -45.68 -59.21
N ARG A 141 47.17 -46.67 -58.42
CA ARG A 141 47.59 -48.08 -58.55
C ARG A 141 46.92 -48.80 -59.70
N ASP A 142 45.61 -48.58 -59.89
CA ASP A 142 44.85 -49.18 -61.00
C ASP A 142 45.28 -48.66 -62.38
N ILE A 143 46.04 -47.56 -62.44
CA ILE A 143 46.65 -47.04 -63.68
C ILE A 143 47.99 -47.71 -64.01
N VAL A 144 48.64 -48.41 -63.06
CA VAL A 144 50.04 -48.90 -63.23
C VAL A 144 50.17 -50.42 -63.37
N ASP A 145 49.22 -51.25 -62.95
CA ASP A 145 49.30 -52.71 -63.12
C ASP A 145 48.03 -53.27 -63.78
N GLU A 146 48.07 -53.47 -65.10
CA GLU A 146 47.01 -54.12 -65.88
C GLU A 146 46.99 -55.66 -65.75
N GLU A 147 47.80 -56.27 -64.87
CA GLU A 147 47.73 -57.72 -64.63
C GLU A 147 47.80 -58.05 -63.13
N ASP A 148 46.67 -58.58 -62.64
CA ASP A 148 46.46 -59.30 -61.36
C ASP A 148 45.93 -58.47 -60.17
N SER A 149 44.66 -58.02 -60.24
CA SER A 149 43.98 -57.29 -59.15
C SER A 149 42.70 -57.97 -58.65
N SER A 150 42.83 -59.16 -58.05
CA SER A 150 41.86 -59.63 -57.06
C SER A 150 42.53 -59.72 -55.69
N SER A 151 42.81 -58.56 -55.08
CA SER A 151 43.31 -58.47 -53.72
C SER A 151 42.13 -58.33 -52.73
N PRO A 152 41.89 -59.33 -51.84
CA PRO A 152 40.79 -59.31 -50.85
C PRO A 152 40.92 -58.21 -49.79
N VAL A 153 42.09 -57.57 -49.69
CA VAL A 153 42.44 -56.58 -48.66
C VAL A 153 41.71 -55.25 -48.89
N ALA A 154 41.49 -54.85 -50.16
CA ALA A 154 40.82 -53.60 -50.51
C ALA A 154 39.33 -53.56 -50.12
N HIS A 155 38.66 -54.71 -50.11
CA HIS A 155 37.24 -54.79 -49.72
C HIS A 155 37.02 -54.88 -48.20
N ALA A 156 37.97 -55.46 -47.45
CA ALA A 156 37.87 -55.56 -45.99
C ALA A 156 38.08 -54.20 -45.33
N GLU A 157 39.11 -53.45 -45.74
CA GLU A 157 39.39 -52.11 -45.23
C GLU A 157 38.22 -51.16 -45.54
N ALA A 158 37.73 -51.10 -46.79
CA ALA A 158 36.59 -50.27 -47.18
C ALA A 158 35.30 -50.56 -46.39
N SER A 159 35.10 -51.81 -45.96
CA SER A 159 33.94 -52.19 -45.14
C SER A 159 34.07 -51.70 -43.69
N GLU A 160 35.28 -51.69 -43.11
CA GLU A 160 35.55 -51.11 -41.79
C GLU A 160 35.41 -49.59 -41.78
N TRP A 161 35.76 -48.91 -42.89
CA TRP A 161 35.55 -47.46 -43.06
C TRP A 161 34.08 -47.06 -43.07
N LEU A 162 33.25 -47.77 -43.85
CA LEU A 162 31.82 -47.52 -43.91
C LEU A 162 31.14 -47.73 -42.55
N ALA A 163 31.54 -48.76 -41.80
CA ALA A 163 31.05 -48.99 -40.44
C ALA A 163 31.43 -47.84 -39.48
N ASN A 164 32.69 -47.39 -39.51
CA ASN A 164 33.14 -46.27 -38.66
C ASN A 164 32.46 -44.93 -39.02
N TYR A 165 32.20 -44.69 -40.31
CA TYR A 165 31.48 -43.51 -40.78
C TYR A 165 30.01 -43.53 -40.32
N GLU A 166 29.32 -44.67 -40.49
CA GLU A 166 27.94 -44.84 -40.02
C GLU A 166 27.83 -44.70 -38.50
N ASP A 167 28.80 -45.24 -37.74
CA ASP A 167 28.83 -45.13 -36.27
C ASP A 167 29.01 -43.66 -35.82
N LEU A 168 29.93 -42.90 -36.44
CA LEU A 168 30.13 -41.48 -36.11
C LEU A 168 28.93 -40.62 -36.54
N ALA A 169 28.34 -40.89 -37.71
CA ALA A 169 27.15 -40.20 -38.17
C ALA A 169 25.96 -40.42 -37.21
N GLN A 170 25.78 -41.66 -36.73
CA GLN A 170 24.76 -41.98 -35.72
C GLN A 170 25.03 -41.30 -34.38
N GLN A 171 26.29 -41.21 -33.94
CA GLN A 171 26.66 -40.50 -32.71
C GLN A 171 26.38 -38.99 -32.82
N ILE A 172 26.69 -38.36 -33.95
CA ILE A 172 26.39 -36.95 -34.20
C ILE A 172 24.88 -36.71 -34.22
N GLU A 173 24.11 -37.56 -34.90
CA GLU A 173 22.64 -37.44 -34.94
C GLU A 173 22.05 -37.60 -33.53
N HIS A 174 22.55 -38.54 -32.74
CA HIS A 174 22.14 -38.73 -31.36
C HIS A 174 22.40 -37.50 -30.49
N GLU A 175 23.63 -36.95 -30.53
CA GLU A 175 24.00 -35.75 -29.76
C GLU A 175 23.20 -34.50 -30.22
N GLN A 176 22.90 -34.37 -31.52
CA GLN A 176 22.04 -33.31 -32.04
C GLN A 176 20.60 -33.43 -31.51
N MET A 177 20.05 -34.64 -31.46
CA MET A 177 18.74 -34.90 -30.84
C MET A 177 18.74 -34.57 -29.34
N GLU A 178 19.81 -34.91 -28.61
CA GLU A 178 19.93 -34.55 -27.20
C GLU A 178 20.01 -33.03 -26.98
N VAL A 179 20.74 -32.30 -27.83
CA VAL A 179 20.76 -30.83 -27.81
C VAL A 179 19.37 -30.25 -28.07
N GLN A 180 18.63 -30.80 -29.02
CA GLN A 180 17.26 -30.36 -29.30
C GLN A 180 16.33 -30.63 -28.11
N ALA A 181 16.39 -31.82 -27.53
CA ALA A 181 15.62 -32.16 -26.33
C ALA A 181 15.97 -31.25 -25.13
N LEU A 182 17.24 -30.91 -24.95
CA LEU A 182 17.70 -29.96 -23.93
C LEU A 182 17.13 -28.55 -24.16
N LYS A 183 17.12 -28.07 -25.42
CA LYS A 183 16.52 -26.77 -25.79
C LYS A 183 15.02 -26.75 -25.53
N GLU A 184 14.30 -27.79 -25.93
CA GLU A 184 12.85 -27.91 -25.70
C GLU A 184 12.50 -27.97 -24.21
N HIS A 185 13.25 -28.76 -23.42
CA HIS A 185 13.08 -28.84 -21.97
C HIS A 185 13.34 -27.48 -21.30
N TRP A 186 14.38 -26.77 -21.73
CA TRP A 186 14.69 -25.43 -21.22
C TRP A 186 13.59 -24.41 -21.54
N ASP A 187 13.06 -24.43 -22.76
CA ASP A 187 11.96 -23.54 -23.15
C ASP A 187 10.70 -23.80 -22.32
N GLN A 188 10.39 -25.06 -22.02
CA GLN A 188 9.30 -25.41 -21.11
C GLN A 188 9.54 -24.89 -19.68
N GLU A 189 10.71 -25.14 -19.10
CA GLU A 189 11.05 -24.63 -17.76
C GLU A 189 11.00 -23.10 -17.69
N ARG A 190 11.52 -22.43 -18.73
CA ARG A 190 11.51 -20.97 -18.85
C ARG A 190 10.08 -20.44 -18.90
N LEU A 191 9.20 -21.06 -19.69
CA LEU A 191 7.79 -20.67 -19.77
C LEU A 191 7.07 -20.82 -18.43
N VAL A 192 7.31 -21.92 -17.70
CA VAL A 192 6.74 -22.12 -16.35
C VAL A 192 7.24 -21.04 -15.38
N SER A 193 8.55 -20.79 -15.36
CA SER A 193 9.15 -19.77 -14.50
C SER A 193 8.67 -18.35 -14.84
N GLN A 194 8.48 -18.03 -16.12
CA GLN A 194 7.91 -16.76 -16.55
C GLN A 194 6.46 -16.58 -16.10
N LYS A 195 5.63 -17.62 -16.21
CA LYS A 195 4.24 -17.59 -15.71
C LYS A 195 4.19 -17.36 -14.20
N GLU A 196 5.05 -18.04 -13.45
CA GLU A 196 5.14 -17.88 -12.00
C GLU A 196 5.64 -16.49 -11.60
N SER A 197 6.66 -15.97 -12.28
CA SER A 197 7.15 -14.59 -12.08
C SER A 197 6.05 -13.56 -12.39
N TYR A 198 5.31 -13.73 -13.48
CA TYR A 198 4.21 -12.83 -13.85
C TYR A 198 3.11 -12.85 -12.80
N ARG A 199 2.72 -14.03 -12.32
CA ARG A 199 1.73 -14.19 -11.25
C ARG A 199 2.18 -13.47 -9.97
N LEU A 200 3.40 -13.71 -9.50
CA LEU A 200 3.93 -13.07 -8.30
C LEU A 200 4.03 -11.54 -8.45
N LYS A 201 4.39 -11.03 -9.64
CA LYS A 201 4.38 -9.59 -9.93
C LYS A 201 2.97 -8.99 -9.88
N LYS A 202 1.96 -9.74 -10.35
CA LYS A 202 0.57 -9.32 -10.26
C LYS A 202 0.10 -9.27 -8.80
N GLU A 203 0.37 -10.31 -8.03
CA GLU A 203 0.03 -10.37 -6.59
C GLU A 203 0.74 -9.25 -5.80
N LEU A 204 2.00 -8.94 -6.13
CA LEU A 204 2.73 -7.81 -5.53
C LEU A 204 2.06 -6.47 -5.84
N LYS A 205 1.61 -6.25 -7.08
CA LYS A 205 0.90 -5.03 -7.47
C LYS A 205 -0.44 -4.89 -6.75
N GLU A 206 -1.17 -5.99 -6.60
CA GLU A 206 -2.43 -6.04 -5.84
C GLU A 206 -2.21 -5.71 -4.36
N ALA A 207 -1.19 -6.29 -3.73
CA ALA A 207 -0.82 -5.99 -2.34
C ALA A 207 -0.40 -4.51 -2.17
N GLN A 208 0.36 -3.95 -3.13
CA GLN A 208 0.73 -2.54 -3.12
C GLN A 208 -0.48 -1.60 -3.25
N SER A 209 -1.46 -1.96 -4.07
CA SER A 209 -2.73 -1.22 -4.18
C SER A 209 -3.50 -1.28 -2.85
N ALA A 210 -3.71 -2.47 -2.30
CA ALA A 210 -4.43 -2.65 -1.04
C ALA A 210 -3.78 -1.86 0.11
N LYS A 211 -2.45 -1.86 0.18
CA LYS A 211 -1.68 -1.03 1.12
C LYS A 211 -1.92 0.46 0.92
N ALA A 212 -1.96 0.93 -0.33
CA ALA A 212 -2.22 2.34 -0.62
C ALA A 212 -3.64 2.73 -0.18
N ASP A 213 -4.62 1.89 -0.44
CA ASP A 213 -6.02 2.09 -0.03
C ASP A 213 -6.13 2.15 1.50
N LYS A 214 -5.48 1.22 2.22
CA LYS A 214 -5.45 1.22 3.69
C LYS A 214 -4.75 2.44 4.29
N ARG A 215 -3.69 2.92 3.63
CA ARG A 215 -3.02 4.16 4.05
C ARG A 215 -3.90 5.39 3.85
N GLN A 216 -4.66 5.43 2.76
CA GLN A 216 -5.64 6.50 2.52
C GLN A 216 -6.78 6.46 3.55
N GLU A 217 -7.31 5.27 3.85
CA GLU A 217 -8.33 5.06 4.89
C GLU A 217 -7.84 5.57 6.26
N LEU A 218 -6.61 5.23 6.65
CA LEU A 218 -6.03 5.67 7.93
C LEU A 218 -5.81 7.20 7.98
N ASN A 219 -5.35 7.79 6.87
CA ASN A 219 -5.24 9.24 6.76
C ASN A 219 -6.61 9.92 6.88
N HIS A 220 -7.63 9.37 6.22
CA HIS A 220 -8.99 9.91 6.28
C HIS A 220 -9.57 9.85 7.69
N LEU A 221 -9.39 8.73 8.40
CA LEU A 221 -9.80 8.61 9.81
C LEU A 221 -9.09 9.65 10.70
N ASN A 222 -7.79 9.87 10.48
CA ASN A 222 -7.02 10.87 11.21
C ASN A 222 -7.50 12.32 10.92
N GLU A 223 -7.80 12.64 9.66
CA GLU A 223 -8.38 13.93 9.29
C GLU A 223 -9.77 14.13 9.93
N GLN A 224 -10.63 13.11 9.90
CA GLN A 224 -11.96 13.16 10.53
C GLN A 224 -11.88 13.43 12.03
N SER A 225 -10.90 12.84 12.72
CA SER A 225 -10.70 13.03 14.17
C SER A 225 -10.28 14.46 14.55
N LYS A 226 -9.75 15.25 13.61
CA LYS A 226 -9.29 16.63 13.83
C LYS A 226 -10.26 17.68 13.31
N ALA A 227 -11.24 17.26 12.51
CA ALA A 227 -12.21 18.17 11.93
C ALA A 227 -13.14 18.73 13.03
N PRO A 228 -13.54 20.00 12.94
CA PRO A 228 -14.54 20.55 13.85
C PRO A 228 -15.87 19.84 13.64
N LYS A 229 -16.51 19.42 14.74
CA LYS A 229 -17.78 18.71 14.72
C LYS A 229 -18.91 19.61 15.21
N TYR A 230 -20.08 19.42 14.62
CA TYR A 230 -21.26 20.22 14.90
C TYR A 230 -22.37 19.30 15.36
N TYR A 231 -22.87 19.54 16.57
CA TYR A 231 -23.98 18.83 17.17
C TYR A 231 -25.16 19.79 17.26
N ARG A 232 -26.32 19.34 16.80
CA ARG A 232 -27.55 20.11 16.87
C ARG A 232 -28.49 19.46 17.86
N PHE A 233 -28.84 20.21 18.89
CA PHE A 233 -29.81 19.83 19.90
C PHE A 233 -31.07 20.70 19.77
N ASN A 234 -32.16 20.28 20.41
CA ASN A 234 -33.41 21.05 20.39
C ASN A 234 -33.31 22.42 21.08
N LEU A 235 -32.27 22.63 21.89
CA LEU A 235 -32.06 23.86 22.67
C LEU A 235 -30.97 24.77 22.07
N GLY A 236 -30.28 24.31 21.02
CA GLY A 236 -29.16 25.04 20.43
C GLY A 236 -28.16 24.14 19.68
N GLU A 237 -27.14 24.79 19.14
CA GLU A 237 -26.07 24.16 18.36
C GLU A 237 -24.75 24.20 19.13
N VAL A 238 -23.96 23.13 19.06
CA VAL A 238 -22.64 23.01 19.68
C VAL A 238 -21.61 22.72 18.60
N LYS A 239 -20.58 23.55 18.53
CA LYS A 239 -19.39 23.33 17.72
C LYS A 239 -18.25 22.90 18.63
N LEU A 240 -17.72 21.70 18.39
CA LEU A 240 -16.56 21.15 19.07
C LEU A 240 -15.34 21.23 18.15
N LYS A 241 -14.20 21.60 18.73
CA LYS A 241 -12.91 21.61 18.05
C LYS A 241 -11.82 21.14 19.00
N LEU A 242 -11.04 20.15 18.59
CA LEU A 242 -9.88 19.66 19.35
C LEU A 242 -8.61 20.33 18.82
N GLU A 243 -7.91 21.07 19.69
CA GLU A 243 -6.58 21.62 19.39
C GLU A 243 -5.64 21.33 20.54
N GLU A 244 -4.47 20.74 20.24
CA GLU A 244 -3.43 20.47 21.26
C GLU A 244 -3.95 19.68 22.49
N ASP A 245 -4.83 18.71 22.25
CA ASP A 245 -5.52 17.91 23.28
C ASP A 245 -6.49 18.68 24.20
N ILE A 246 -6.85 19.91 23.84
CA ILE A 246 -7.86 20.74 24.53
C ILE A 246 -9.12 20.84 23.67
N TRP A 247 -10.29 20.67 24.29
CA TRP A 247 -11.58 20.82 23.63
C TRP A 247 -12.11 22.24 23.73
N TYR A 248 -12.27 22.89 22.59
CA TYR A 248 -12.93 24.18 22.45
C TYR A 248 -14.38 23.97 22.03
N CYS A 249 -15.30 24.39 22.88
CA CYS A 249 -16.74 24.25 22.68
C CYS A 249 -17.37 25.63 22.48
N GLN A 250 -18.05 25.84 21.36
CA GLN A 250 -18.89 27.00 21.15
C GLN A 250 -20.35 26.54 21.12
N VAL A 251 -21.18 27.08 22.01
CA VAL A 251 -22.60 26.78 22.11
C VAL A 251 -23.42 27.99 21.71
N ILE A 252 -24.42 27.81 20.86
CA ILE A 252 -25.35 28.85 20.41
C ILE A 252 -26.75 28.41 20.84
N LEU A 253 -27.41 29.16 21.73
CA LEU A 253 -28.76 28.84 22.20
C LEU A 253 -29.84 29.41 21.27
N ASP A 254 -30.84 28.60 20.91
CA ASP A 254 -31.87 28.97 19.93
C ASP A 254 -32.82 30.08 20.41
N ASN A 255 -33.09 30.17 21.70
CA ASN A 255 -34.07 31.14 22.24
C ASN A 255 -33.61 32.60 22.09
N ASN A 256 -32.30 32.85 22.12
CA ASN A 256 -31.74 34.20 22.26
C ASN A 256 -30.65 34.52 21.23
N GLY A 257 -30.13 33.52 20.50
CA GLY A 257 -28.93 33.66 19.66
C GLY A 257 -27.64 33.93 20.46
N GLU A 258 -27.68 33.74 21.78
CA GLU A 258 -26.53 33.93 22.66
C GLU A 258 -25.49 32.84 22.43
N SER A 259 -24.24 33.26 22.29
CA SER A 259 -23.10 32.36 22.13
C SER A 259 -22.29 32.28 23.42
N TYR A 260 -22.05 31.06 23.87
CA TYR A 260 -21.19 30.74 24.99
C TYR A 260 -19.97 29.97 24.50
N GLN A 261 -18.82 30.16 25.15
CA GLN A 261 -17.57 29.48 24.84
C GLN A 261 -17.06 28.79 26.09
N PHE A 262 -16.70 27.52 25.95
CA PHE A 262 -16.14 26.68 27.01
C PHE A 262 -14.86 26.00 26.52
N THR A 263 -13.97 25.73 27.46
CA THR A 263 -12.72 24.99 27.23
C THR A 263 -12.61 23.87 28.24
N TYR A 264 -12.34 22.66 27.77
CA TYR A 264 -12.19 21.45 28.58
C TYR A 264 -10.87 20.75 28.30
#